data_AF-A0A4V5ZZF9-F1
#
_entry.id   AF-A0A4V5ZZF9-F1
#
_cell.length_a   1.000
_cell.length_b   1.000
_cell.length_c   1.000
_cell.angle_alpha   90.00
_cell.angle_beta   90.00
_cell.angle_gamma   90.00
#
_symmetry.space_group_name_H-M   'P 1'
#
loop_
_entity.id
_entity.type
_entity.pdbx_description
1 polymer ?
#
loop_
_entity_poly.entity_id
_entity_poly.type
_entity_poly.pdbx_seq_one_letter_code
_entity_poly.pdbx_strand_id
1 'polypeptide(L)'
;MDGGRNCPNGTFKSIEGFADVESARIVFSVLRDDARSRRSTRGRWGSQPVHQNRPFLDDKWFFKGMALATCDLDYHQKDKEAAQLRVNQHPRATIRTNAIAHQMKSFAKLFQCPRRDPNYTTEPLCAAYDIKDDHSYAGESAGLLEVSVSEHASSGSAVAAMSAVLGLFGVLIELLK
;
A
#
# COMPACT_ATOMS: atom_id res chain seq x y z
N MET A 1 19.13 -19.05 34.74
CA MET A 1 17.71 -18.77 34.43
C MET A 1 17.68 -17.42 33.74
N ASP A 2 17.55 -17.41 32.42
CA ASP A 2 17.38 -16.17 31.67
C ASP A 2 16.08 -15.50 32.14
N GLY A 3 16.18 -14.26 32.61
CA GLY A 3 15.04 -13.47 33.08
C GLY A 3 13.95 -13.44 32.00
N GLY A 4 12.94 -14.29 32.19
CA GLY A 4 12.01 -14.75 31.17
C GLY A 4 11.17 -13.63 30.56
N ARG A 5 11.70 -12.99 29.51
CA ARG A 5 10.87 -12.23 28.59
C ARG A 5 9.99 -13.24 27.87
N ASN A 6 8.67 -13.14 28.05
CA ASN A 6 7.69 -13.93 27.31
C ASN A 6 7.80 -13.59 25.81
N CYS A 7 8.73 -14.20 25.10
CA CYS A 7 8.82 -14.07 23.66
C CYS A 7 7.63 -14.80 23.01
N PRO A 8 7.02 -14.24 21.96
CA PRO A 8 5.97 -14.94 21.21
C PRO A 8 6.50 -16.27 20.67
N ASN A 9 5.69 -17.33 20.76
CA ASN A 9 6.01 -18.61 20.13
C ASN A 9 5.86 -18.47 18.61
N GLY A 10 6.99 -18.44 17.89
CA GLY A 10 7.02 -18.28 16.44
C GLY A 10 6.26 -19.39 15.71
N THR A 11 6.43 -20.65 16.11
CA THR A 11 5.75 -21.80 15.50
C THR A 11 4.24 -21.75 15.67
N PHE A 12 3.76 -21.27 16.83
CA PHE A 12 2.32 -21.14 17.08
C PHE A 12 1.68 -20.02 16.24
N LYS A 13 2.43 -18.95 15.98
CA LYS A 13 1.93 -17.76 15.29
C LYS A 13 2.28 -17.69 13.81
N SER A 14 3.11 -18.61 13.31
CA SER A 14 3.63 -18.58 11.94
C SER A 14 2.55 -18.80 10.89
N ILE A 15 1.54 -19.62 11.18
CA ILE A 15 0.45 -19.90 10.22
C ILE A 15 -0.34 -18.64 9.90
N GLU A 16 -0.77 -17.91 10.93
CA GLU A 16 -1.51 -16.65 10.76
C GLU A 16 -0.63 -15.55 10.17
N GLY A 17 0.61 -15.41 10.65
CA GLY A 17 1.55 -14.44 10.09
C GLY A 17 1.87 -14.71 8.62
N PHE A 18 1.93 -15.97 8.21
CA PHE A 18 2.11 -16.35 6.81
C PHE A 18 0.88 -16.00 5.97
N ALA A 19 -0.33 -16.30 6.46
CA ALA A 19 -1.58 -15.93 5.81
C ALA A 19 -1.70 -14.41 5.59
N ASP A 20 -1.25 -13.60 6.54
CA ASP A 20 -1.22 -12.14 6.41
C ASP A 20 -0.34 -11.67 5.25
N VAL A 21 0.86 -12.24 5.13
CA VAL A 21 1.82 -11.89 4.08
C VAL A 21 1.31 -12.34 2.70
N GLU A 22 0.79 -13.56 2.60
CA GLU A 22 0.25 -14.08 1.34
C GLU A 22 -0.98 -13.32 0.88
N SER A 23 -1.92 -13.06 1.78
CA SER A 23 -3.12 -12.28 1.44
C SER A 23 -2.76 -10.87 0.99
N ALA A 24 -1.80 -10.21 1.65
CA ALA A 24 -1.31 -8.90 1.23
C ALA A 24 -0.71 -8.92 -0.19
N ARG A 25 0.06 -9.96 -0.54
CA ARG A 25 0.62 -10.12 -1.89
C ARG A 25 -0.47 -10.28 -2.96
N ILE A 26 -1.46 -11.13 -2.69
CA ILE A 26 -2.58 -11.38 -3.63
C ILE A 26 -3.38 -10.09 -3.84
N VAL A 27 -3.81 -9.43 -2.76
CA VAL A 27 -4.60 -8.19 -2.84
C VAL A 27 -3.81 -7.09 -3.56
N PHE A 28 -2.51 -6.95 -3.28
CA PHE A 28 -1.66 -5.99 -3.96
C PHE A 28 -1.54 -6.28 -5.46
N SER A 29 -1.43 -7.56 -5.85
CA SER A 29 -1.41 -7.96 -7.26
C SER A 29 -2.71 -7.57 -7.97
N VAL A 30 -3.87 -7.92 -7.37
CA VAL A 30 -5.19 -7.59 -7.93
C VAL A 30 -5.38 -6.08 -8.08
N LEU A 31 -4.98 -5.29 -7.07
CA LEU A 31 -5.04 -3.83 -7.12
C LEU A 31 -4.22 -3.27 -8.30
N ARG A 32 -3.00 -3.79 -8.50
CA ARG A 32 -2.13 -3.35 -9.60
C ARG A 32 -2.66 -3.78 -10.96
N ASP A 33 -3.30 -4.94 -11.06
CA ASP A 33 -3.91 -5.41 -12.31
C ASP A 33 -5.13 -4.58 -12.69
N ASP A 34 -6.01 -4.26 -11.73
CA ASP A 34 -7.13 -3.33 -11.95
C ASP A 34 -6.60 -1.94 -12.37
N ALA A 35 -5.60 -1.41 -11.68
CA ALA A 35 -5.00 -0.13 -12.03
C ALA A 35 -4.40 -0.13 -13.45
N ARG A 36 -3.74 -1.22 -13.87
CA ARG A 36 -3.23 -1.40 -15.25
C ARG A 36 -4.37 -1.48 -16.27
N SER A 37 -5.40 -2.27 -16.00
CA SER A 37 -6.58 -2.44 -16.87
C SER A 37 -7.33 -1.12 -17.11
N ARG A 38 -7.51 -0.32 -16.05
CA ARG A 38 -8.14 1.01 -16.15
C ARG A 38 -7.34 1.98 -17.01
N ARG A 39 -6.01 1.93 -16.98
CA ARG A 39 -5.15 2.75 -17.84
C ARG A 39 -5.28 2.34 -19.31
N SER A 40 -5.29 1.04 -19.59
CA SER A 40 -5.48 0.52 -20.95
C SER A 40 -6.81 0.94 -21.56
N THR A 41 -7.89 0.89 -20.78
CA THR A 41 -9.24 1.21 -21.28
C THR A 41 -9.45 2.71 -21.52
N ARG A 42 -8.86 3.58 -20.67
CA ARG A 42 -9.00 5.04 -20.80
C ARG A 42 -8.35 5.62 -22.05
N GLY A 43 -7.27 5.02 -22.55
CA GLY A 43 -6.64 5.42 -23.80
C GLY A 43 -7.56 5.31 -25.02
N ARG A 44 -8.63 4.49 -24.94
CA ARG A 44 -9.56 4.24 -26.05
C ARG A 44 -10.64 5.31 -26.20
N TRP A 45 -10.97 6.07 -25.15
CA TRP A 45 -12.14 6.96 -25.11
C TRP A 45 -11.80 8.45 -25.00
N GLY A 46 -10.57 8.86 -25.31
CA GLY A 46 -10.19 10.28 -25.48
C GLY A 46 -10.32 11.16 -24.24
N SER A 47 -10.65 10.61 -23.08
CA SER A 47 -10.72 11.37 -21.83
C SER A 47 -9.31 11.73 -21.38
N GLN A 48 -9.03 13.03 -21.30
CA GLN A 48 -7.74 13.50 -20.80
C GLN A 48 -7.45 12.91 -19.41
N PRO A 49 -6.22 12.44 -19.18
CA PRO A 49 -5.84 11.79 -17.94
C PRO A 49 -5.67 12.83 -16.84
N VAL A 50 -6.74 13.12 -16.08
CA VAL A 50 -6.71 14.14 -15.02
C VAL A 50 -5.67 13.85 -13.92
N HIS A 51 -5.15 12.62 -13.77
CA HIS A 51 -4.08 12.30 -12.83
C HIS A 51 -3.13 11.19 -13.31
N GLN A 52 -2.39 11.42 -14.39
CA GLN A 52 -1.46 10.40 -14.93
C GLN A 52 -0.19 10.18 -14.08
N ASN A 53 0.18 11.10 -13.19
CA ASN A 53 1.43 11.04 -12.42
C ASN A 53 1.34 10.38 -11.05
N ARG A 54 0.28 9.63 -10.73
CA ARG A 54 0.11 9.04 -9.38
C ARG A 54 0.03 7.51 -9.27
N PRO A 55 0.53 6.68 -10.20
CA PRO A 55 0.51 5.22 -10.00
C PRO A 55 1.26 4.80 -8.73
N PHE A 56 2.35 5.51 -8.40
CA PHE A 56 3.11 5.29 -7.17
C PHE A 56 2.38 5.75 -5.91
N LEU A 57 1.34 6.58 -6.02
CA LEU A 57 0.58 7.05 -4.87
C LEU A 57 -0.40 5.97 -4.40
N ASP A 58 -1.10 5.32 -5.34
CA ASP A 58 -2.08 4.26 -5.03
C ASP A 58 -1.39 3.07 -4.35
N ASP A 59 -0.26 2.64 -4.89
CA ASP A 59 0.54 1.56 -4.30
C ASP A 59 1.02 1.93 -2.87
N LYS A 60 1.39 3.20 -2.63
CA LYS A 60 1.83 3.65 -1.29
C LYS A 60 0.66 3.67 -0.32
N TRP A 61 -0.52 4.07 -0.80
CA TRP A 61 -1.75 4.07 -0.01
C TRP A 61 -2.21 2.68 0.37
N PHE A 62 -1.96 1.66 -0.46
CA PHE A 62 -2.21 0.27 -0.08
C PHE A 62 -1.48 -0.10 1.22
N PHE A 63 -0.16 0.10 1.27
CA PHE A 63 0.63 -0.25 2.46
C PHE A 63 0.29 0.64 3.67
N LYS A 64 0.03 1.93 3.46
CA LYS A 64 -0.44 2.82 4.54
C LYS A 64 -1.81 2.39 5.08
N GLY A 65 -2.74 2.05 4.19
CA GLY A 65 -4.08 1.60 4.54
C GLY A 65 -4.03 0.29 5.35
N MET A 66 -3.20 -0.66 4.93
CA MET A 66 -2.93 -1.89 5.69
C MET A 66 -2.39 -1.59 7.09
N ALA A 67 -1.37 -0.74 7.19
CA ALA A 67 -0.81 -0.35 8.49
C ALA A 67 -1.87 0.30 9.40
N LEU A 68 -2.69 1.20 8.86
CA LEU A 68 -3.78 1.84 9.59
C LEU A 68 -4.89 0.86 10.02
N ALA A 69 -5.26 -0.08 9.16
CA ALA A 69 -6.28 -1.08 9.45
C ALA A 69 -5.87 -2.04 10.58
N THR A 70 -4.56 -2.25 10.75
CA THR A 70 -4.01 -3.04 11.87
C THR A 70 -3.67 -2.20 13.09
N CYS A 71 -3.79 -0.87 13.03
CA CYS A 71 -3.44 0.00 14.14
C CYS A 71 -4.43 -0.20 15.30
N ASP A 72 -3.99 -0.89 16.35
CA ASP A 72 -4.78 -1.11 17.55
C ASP A 72 -4.42 -0.04 18.60
N LEU A 73 -5.37 0.84 18.90
CA LEU A 73 -5.21 1.92 19.88
C LEU A 73 -5.34 1.43 21.33
N ASP A 74 -5.88 0.22 21.55
CA ASP A 74 -6.18 -0.33 22.88
C ASP A 74 -5.03 -1.17 23.47
N TYR A 75 -3.88 -1.21 22.81
CA TYR A 75 -2.75 -2.11 23.15
C TYR A 75 -1.99 -1.79 24.45
N HIS A 76 -2.41 -0.77 25.20
CA HIS A 76 -1.66 -0.31 26.38
C HIS A 76 -1.93 -1.08 27.68
N GLN A 77 -2.80 -2.11 27.67
CA GLN A 77 -3.03 -2.95 28.85
C GLN A 77 -2.01 -4.09 28.91
N LYS A 78 -0.87 -3.85 29.59
CA LYS A 78 0.25 -4.81 29.76
C LYS A 78 -0.19 -6.21 30.19
N ASP A 79 -1.19 -6.31 31.07
CA ASP A 79 -1.67 -7.60 31.58
C ASP A 79 -2.40 -8.41 30.48
N LYS A 80 -3.07 -7.73 29.55
CA LYS A 80 -3.69 -8.37 28.38
C LYS A 80 -2.64 -8.78 27.34
N GLU A 81 -1.55 -8.05 27.22
CA GLU A 81 -0.48 -8.39 26.26
C GLU A 81 0.13 -9.76 26.57
N ALA A 82 0.46 -10.04 27.84
CA ALA A 82 1.02 -11.33 28.23
C ALA A 82 0.08 -12.51 27.92
N ALA A 83 -1.22 -12.33 28.15
CA ALA A 83 -2.23 -13.33 27.78
C ALA A 83 -2.32 -13.48 26.26
N GLN A 84 -2.40 -12.38 25.50
CA GLN A 84 -2.45 -12.40 24.04
C GLN A 84 -1.23 -13.08 23.41
N LEU A 85 -0.03 -12.91 23.97
CA LEU A 85 1.17 -13.58 23.47
C LEU A 85 1.07 -15.11 23.56
N ARG A 86 0.31 -15.64 24.53
CA ARG A 86 0.16 -17.08 24.77
C ARG A 86 -1.06 -17.69 24.07
N VAL A 87 -2.20 -17.01 24.08
CA VAL A 87 -3.47 -17.60 23.62
C VAL A 87 -3.89 -17.15 22.23
N ASN A 88 -3.50 -15.93 21.81
CA ASN A 88 -3.88 -15.44 20.49
C ASN A 88 -2.99 -16.08 19.43
N GLN A 89 -3.56 -16.70 18.42
CA GLN A 89 -2.79 -17.31 17.33
C GLN A 89 -2.18 -16.26 16.40
N HIS A 90 -2.78 -15.06 16.32
CA HIS A 90 -2.27 -13.99 15.48
C HIS A 90 -1.02 -13.33 16.11
N PRO A 91 -0.01 -12.97 15.28
CA PRO A 91 1.05 -12.06 15.73
C PRO A 91 0.48 -10.71 16.13
N ARG A 92 1.25 -9.93 16.90
CA ARG A 92 0.87 -8.55 17.23
C ARG A 92 0.76 -7.73 15.95
N ALA A 93 -0.18 -6.79 15.89
CA ALA A 93 -0.42 -5.95 14.71
C ALA A 93 0.86 -5.36 14.09
N THR A 94 1.73 -4.76 14.91
CA THR A 94 3.00 -4.19 14.45
C THR A 94 3.91 -5.24 13.80
N ILE A 95 3.93 -6.46 14.34
CA ILE A 95 4.73 -7.57 13.77
C ILE A 95 4.14 -8.00 12.43
N ARG A 96 2.81 -8.07 12.30
CA ARG A 96 2.12 -8.44 11.05
C ARG A 96 2.46 -7.44 9.94
N THR A 97 2.31 -6.15 10.21
CA THR A 97 2.59 -5.07 9.24
C THR A 97 4.07 -5.01 8.85
N ASN A 98 4.98 -5.15 9.82
CA ASN A 98 6.41 -5.20 9.53
C ASN A 98 6.79 -6.45 8.73
N ALA A 99 6.19 -7.61 9.01
CA ALA A 99 6.42 -8.81 8.24
C ALA A 99 6.01 -8.63 6.77
N ILE A 100 4.85 -8.01 6.51
CA ILE A 100 4.41 -7.65 5.15
C ILE A 100 5.45 -6.76 4.46
N ALA A 101 5.90 -5.70 5.12
CA ALA A 101 6.90 -4.79 4.57
C ALA A 101 8.23 -5.50 4.26
N HIS A 102 8.71 -6.35 5.16
CA HIS A 102 9.96 -7.12 5.01
C HIS A 102 9.86 -8.21 3.94
N GLN A 103 8.68 -8.81 3.75
CA GLN A 103 8.49 -9.98 2.88
C GLN A 103 7.94 -9.62 1.49
N MET A 104 7.76 -8.34 1.18
CA MET A 104 7.28 -7.88 -0.13
C MET A 104 8.32 -6.98 -0.81
N LYS A 105 9.01 -7.50 -1.84
CA LYS A 105 9.96 -6.70 -2.64
C LYS A 105 9.33 -5.42 -3.21
N SER A 106 8.03 -5.45 -3.50
CA SER A 106 7.30 -4.27 -3.96
C SER A 106 7.28 -3.15 -2.93
N PHE A 107 7.22 -3.46 -1.64
CA PHE A 107 7.33 -2.48 -0.56
C PHE A 107 8.71 -1.81 -0.59
N ALA A 108 9.78 -2.60 -0.50
CA ALA A 108 11.14 -2.09 -0.49
C ALA A 108 11.43 -1.19 -1.70
N LYS A 109 10.95 -1.60 -2.88
CA LYS A 109 11.07 -0.81 -4.11
C LYS A 109 10.28 0.50 -4.05
N LEU A 110 9.03 0.44 -3.64
CA LEU A 110 8.11 1.58 -3.63
C LEU A 110 8.53 2.67 -2.63
N PHE A 111 9.06 2.25 -1.50
CA PHE A 111 9.58 3.13 -0.45
C PHE A 111 11.07 3.42 -0.58
N GLN A 112 11.71 2.91 -1.64
CA GLN A 112 13.14 3.10 -1.92
C GLN A 112 14.02 2.72 -0.72
N CYS A 113 13.68 1.63 -0.05
CA CYS A 113 14.43 1.12 1.08
C CYS A 113 15.88 0.82 0.64
N PRO A 114 16.91 1.34 1.34
CA PRO A 114 18.29 1.02 1.02
C PRO A 114 18.61 -0.45 1.39
N ARG A 115 19.65 -1.05 0.79
CA ARG A 115 20.04 -2.46 1.03
C ARG A 115 20.35 -2.81 2.49
N ARG A 116 20.63 -1.80 3.32
CA ARG A 116 20.92 -1.96 4.76
C ARG A 116 19.68 -1.78 5.64
N ASP A 117 18.55 -1.42 5.06
CA ASP A 117 17.29 -1.25 5.79
C ASP A 117 16.71 -2.63 6.15
N PRO A 118 16.15 -2.81 7.36
CA PRO A 118 15.48 -4.06 7.74
C PRO A 118 14.36 -4.47 6.78
N ASN A 119 13.70 -3.51 6.14
CA ASN A 119 12.63 -3.77 5.17
C ASN A 119 13.15 -4.12 3.77
N TYR A 120 14.47 -4.10 3.53
CA TYR A 120 15.04 -4.53 2.26
C TYR A 120 15.26 -6.03 2.26
N THR A 121 14.40 -6.77 1.55
CA THR A 121 14.53 -8.22 1.44
C THR A 121 15.77 -8.61 0.64
N THR A 122 16.75 -9.24 1.28
CA THR A 122 17.91 -9.87 0.61
C THR A 122 17.82 -11.39 0.56
N GLU A 123 17.06 -11.97 1.48
CA GLU A 123 16.93 -13.42 1.64
C GLU A 123 15.80 -14.00 0.79
N PRO A 124 15.81 -15.33 0.53
CA PRO A 124 14.68 -16.01 -0.09
C PRO A 124 13.38 -15.76 0.69
N LEU A 125 12.36 -15.29 -0.03
CA LEU A 125 11.04 -15.04 0.54
C LEU A 125 10.33 -16.36 0.83
N CYS A 126 9.68 -16.44 1.99
CA CYS A 126 8.69 -17.49 2.24
C CYS A 126 7.47 -17.20 1.37
N ALA A 127 7.13 -18.08 0.44
CA ALA A 127 6.00 -17.91 -0.48
C ALA A 127 5.20 -19.21 -0.66
N ALA A 128 3.87 -19.12 -0.57
CA ALA A 128 2.97 -20.25 -0.89
C ALA A 128 2.83 -20.47 -2.39
N TYR A 129 2.82 -19.37 -3.13
CA TYR A 129 2.57 -19.33 -4.56
C TYR A 129 3.82 -18.84 -5.28
N ASP A 130 3.99 -19.27 -6.52
CA ASP A 130 4.98 -18.67 -7.41
C ASP A 130 4.56 -17.22 -7.66
N ILE A 131 5.16 -16.34 -6.87
CA ILE A 131 5.06 -14.91 -7.10
C ILE A 131 5.85 -14.70 -8.39
N LYS A 132 5.13 -14.58 -9.50
CA LYS A 132 5.69 -13.99 -10.70
C LYS A 132 6.08 -12.60 -10.26
N ASP A 133 7.34 -12.45 -9.90
CA ASP A 133 7.90 -11.14 -9.68
C ASP A 133 7.64 -10.39 -10.99
N ASP A 134 6.71 -9.44 -10.98
CA ASP A 134 6.43 -8.51 -12.08
C ASP A 134 7.63 -7.56 -12.25
N HIS A 135 8.83 -8.13 -12.35
CA HIS A 135 10.13 -7.51 -12.37
C HIS A 135 10.41 -6.79 -13.70
N SER A 136 9.51 -6.77 -14.67
CA SER A 136 9.66 -5.86 -15.83
C SER A 136 9.14 -4.45 -15.53
N TYR A 137 9.65 -3.86 -14.44
CA TYR A 137 9.83 -2.41 -14.36
C TYR A 137 11.25 -2.03 -14.80
N ALA A 138 11.98 -2.96 -15.42
CA ALA A 138 13.16 -2.66 -16.21
C ALA A 138 12.72 -1.82 -17.41
N GLY A 139 12.68 -0.50 -17.23
CA GLY A 139 12.34 0.42 -18.30
C GLY A 139 12.48 1.91 -17.97
N GLU A 140 12.10 2.38 -16.78
CA GLU A 140 11.73 3.82 -16.73
C GLU A 140 11.93 4.55 -15.40
N SER A 141 12.98 4.24 -14.63
CA SER A 141 13.29 5.08 -13.44
C SER A 141 14.76 5.11 -13.03
N ALA A 142 15.69 5.12 -13.99
CA ALA A 142 17.10 5.48 -13.74
C ALA A 142 17.54 6.75 -14.53
N GLY A 143 16.59 7.49 -15.12
CA GLY A 143 16.81 8.85 -15.59
C GLY A 143 16.61 9.82 -14.44
N LEU A 144 17.68 10.08 -13.70
CA LEU A 144 17.75 11.12 -12.69
C LEU A 144 17.45 12.48 -13.37
N LEU A 145 16.61 13.27 -12.73
CA LEU A 145 16.26 14.65 -13.08
C LEU A 145 17.50 15.51 -13.41
N GLU A 146 17.54 16.05 -14.63
CA GLU A 146 17.98 17.42 -14.86
C GLU A 146 16.89 18.09 -15.73
N VAL A 147 16.00 18.83 -15.08
CA VAL A 147 14.96 19.62 -15.75
C VAL A 147 15.32 21.09 -15.56
N SER A 148 15.97 21.67 -16.56
CA SER A 148 16.02 23.12 -16.74
C SER A 148 14.64 23.58 -17.22
N VAL A 149 13.91 24.29 -16.35
CA VAL A 149 12.65 24.94 -16.71
C VAL A 149 12.98 26.24 -17.45
N SER A 150 12.65 26.29 -18.74
CA SER A 150 12.58 27.55 -19.50
C SER A 150 11.10 27.94 -19.58
N GLU A 151 10.74 29.02 -18.88
CA GLU A 151 9.41 29.61 -18.94
C GLU A 151 9.21 30.32 -20.29
N HIS A 152 8.24 29.87 -21.07
CA HIS A 152 7.60 30.73 -22.07
C HIS A 152 6.10 30.72 -21.87
N ALA A 153 5.60 31.89 -21.46
CA ALA A 153 4.20 32.24 -21.37
C ALA A 153 3.57 32.29 -22.76
N SER A 154 2.37 31.72 -22.89
CA SER A 154 1.39 32.17 -23.87
C SER A 154 -0.03 31.87 -23.39
N SER A 155 -0.81 32.93 -23.33
CA SER A 155 -2.19 33.00 -22.86
C SER A 155 -3.19 32.39 -23.84
N GLY A 156 -4.26 31.78 -23.33
CA GLY A 156 -5.42 31.41 -24.15
C GLY A 156 -6.65 31.10 -23.30
N SER A 157 -7.58 32.05 -23.26
CA SER A 157 -8.86 32.05 -22.57
C SER A 157 -9.88 31.04 -23.14
N ALA A 158 -10.64 30.36 -22.29
CA ALA A 158 -12.11 30.25 -22.38
C ALA A 158 -12.67 29.47 -21.17
N VAL A 159 -13.28 30.22 -20.26
CA VAL A 159 -14.11 29.76 -19.16
C VAL A 159 -15.55 29.66 -19.67
N ALA A 160 -16.20 28.50 -19.65
CA ALA A 160 -17.66 28.38 -19.55
C ALA A 160 -18.13 26.94 -19.36
N ALA A 161 -19.07 26.77 -18.42
CA ALA A 161 -20.05 25.69 -18.29
C ALA A 161 -19.63 24.37 -17.65
N MET A 162 -19.51 24.33 -16.31
CA MET A 162 -19.97 23.19 -15.48
C MET A 162 -20.45 23.64 -14.08
N SER A 163 -21.35 24.63 -14.02
CA SER A 163 -22.05 25.04 -12.78
C SER A 163 -23.39 24.33 -12.53
N ALA A 164 -23.66 23.18 -13.18
CA ALA A 164 -25.00 22.57 -13.16
C ALA A 164 -25.14 21.28 -12.32
N VAL A 165 -24.09 20.80 -11.62
CA VAL A 165 -24.18 19.51 -10.88
C VAL A 165 -24.26 19.69 -9.36
N LEU A 166 -23.85 20.83 -8.80
CA LEU A 166 -23.90 21.07 -7.36
C LEU A 166 -25.31 21.40 -6.80
N GLY A 167 -26.28 21.69 -7.67
CA GLY A 167 -27.67 21.95 -7.26
C GLY A 167 -28.46 20.71 -6.84
N LEU A 168 -28.07 19.52 -7.30
CA LEU A 168 -28.83 18.28 -7.02
C LEU A 168 -28.50 17.65 -5.66
N PHE A 169 -27.32 17.91 -5.10
CA PHE A 169 -26.96 17.39 -3.77
C PHE A 169 -27.54 18.23 -2.62
N GLY A 170 -27.81 19.53 -2.83
CA GLY A 170 -28.44 20.38 -1.82
C GLY A 170 -29.89 19.99 -1.53
N VAL A 171 -30.67 19.66 -2.58
CA VAL A 171 -32.08 19.28 -2.45
C VAL A 171 -32.26 17.92 -1.77
N LEU A 172 -31.30 17.00 -1.94
CA LEU A 172 -31.39 15.67 -1.30
C LEU A 172 -31.16 15.73 0.22
N ILE A 173 -30.44 16.73 0.73
CA ILE A 173 -30.13 16.87 2.16
C ILE A 173 -31.29 17.49 2.95
N GLU A 174 -32.11 18.36 2.34
CA GLU A 174 -33.32 18.88 3.02
C GLU A 174 -34.49 17.89 3.05
N LEU A 175 -34.57 16.94 2.11
CA LEU A 175 -35.60 15.89 2.12
C LEU A 175 -35.35 14.77 3.15
N LEU A 176 -34.20 14.80 3.85
CA LEU A 176 -33.80 13.80 4.84
C LEU A 176 -33.81 14.33 6.29
N LYS A 177 -34.43 15.48 6.55
CA LYS A 177 -34.75 15.99 7.89
C LYS A 177 -36.25 16.01 8.11
#